data_AF-A0A093FMG9-F1
#
_entry.id   AF-A0A093FMG9-F1
#
_cell.length_a   1.000
_cell.length_b   1.000
_cell.length_c   1.000
_cell.angle_alpha   90.00
_cell.angle_beta   90.00
_cell.angle_gamma   90.00
#
_symmetry.space_group_name_H-M   'P 1'
#
loop_
_entity.id
_entity.type
_entity.pdbx_description
1 polymer ?
#
loop_
_entity_poly.entity_id
_entity_poly.type
_entity_poly.pdbx_seq_one_letter_code
_entity_poly.pdbx_strand_id
1 'polypeptide(L)'
;VDMDGVLADFEGGFLKKFRARYPDKPYIALEDRRGFWVSEQYGRLGPELSEKAISIWESKNFFIELDPLPGAVEAVKQMANLADTDVFICTSPIKKYRYCPYEKYAWVEKHFGPEFLEQIVLTRDKTVVSADLLIDDRPDITGAELNPSWEHVLFTACHNKHL
;
A
#
# COMPACT_ATOMS: atom_id res chain seq x y z
N VAL A 1 6.03 8.43 4.48
CA VAL A 1 5.85 6.98 4.67
C VAL A 1 4.70 6.50 3.78
N ASP A 2 4.88 5.47 2.96
CA ASP A 2 3.76 4.88 2.20
C ASP A 2 2.80 4.10 3.12
N MET A 3 1.65 3.68 2.60
CA MET A 3 0.64 2.91 3.34
C MET A 3 0.57 1.43 2.93
N ASP A 4 0.35 1.11 1.66
CA ASP A 4 0.04 -0.27 1.24
C ASP A 4 1.35 -1.03 1.02
N GLY A 5 1.65 -2.04 1.86
CA GLY A 5 2.94 -2.74 1.80
C GLY A 5 4.02 -2.16 2.71
N VAL A 6 3.73 -1.05 3.41
CA VAL A 6 4.59 -0.44 4.44
C VAL A 6 3.89 -0.34 5.80
N LEU A 7 2.66 0.18 5.84
CA LEU A 7 1.86 0.28 7.07
C LEU A 7 0.76 -0.77 7.13
N ALA A 8 0.07 -1.00 6.02
CA ALA A 8 -1.06 -1.92 5.89
C ALA A 8 -0.65 -3.12 5.01
N ASP A 9 -0.94 -4.33 5.47
CA ASP A 9 -0.61 -5.57 4.76
C ASP A 9 -1.57 -5.82 3.58
N PHE A 10 -1.33 -5.10 2.47
CA PHE A 10 -2.12 -5.24 1.25
C PHE A 10 -2.03 -6.65 0.67
N GLU A 11 -0.83 -7.23 0.56
CA GLU A 11 -0.59 -8.53 -0.08
C GLU A 11 -1.25 -9.68 0.71
N GLY A 12 -1.09 -9.71 2.04
CA GLY A 12 -1.74 -10.70 2.89
C GLY A 12 -3.26 -10.53 2.94
N GLY A 13 -3.75 -9.30 3.07
CA GLY A 13 -5.18 -8.98 3.04
C GLY A 13 -5.84 -9.36 1.72
N PHE A 14 -5.17 -9.07 0.59
CA PHE A 14 -5.57 -9.51 -0.74
C PHE A 14 -5.65 -11.03 -0.83
N LEU A 15 -4.57 -11.75 -0.50
CA LEU A 15 -4.51 -13.20 -0.67
C LEU A 15 -5.58 -13.91 0.18
N LYS A 16 -5.76 -13.47 1.43
CA LYS A 16 -6.80 -13.96 2.34
C LYS A 16 -8.19 -13.82 1.74
N LYS A 17 -8.55 -12.61 1.26
CA LYS A 17 -9.87 -12.34 0.67
C LYS A 17 -10.05 -13.02 -0.69
N PHE A 18 -9.00 -13.11 -1.51
CA PHE A 18 -9.03 -13.82 -2.78
C PHE A 18 -9.36 -15.30 -2.60
N ARG A 19 -8.64 -15.99 -1.69
CA ARG A 19 -8.87 -17.42 -1.39
C ARG A 19 -10.25 -17.68 -0.80
N ALA A 20 -10.76 -16.76 0.02
CA ALA A 20 -12.12 -16.88 0.57
C ALA A 20 -13.22 -16.70 -0.49
N ARG A 21 -13.05 -15.75 -1.43
CA ARG A 21 -14.05 -15.44 -2.46
C ARG A 21 -14.00 -16.40 -3.65
N TYR A 22 -12.81 -16.93 -3.97
CA TYR A 22 -12.58 -17.81 -5.12
C TYR A 22 -11.84 -19.09 -4.69
N PRO A 23 -12.46 -19.94 -3.86
CA PRO A 23 -11.78 -21.10 -3.26
C PRO A 23 -11.29 -22.13 -4.30
N ASP A 24 -11.96 -22.23 -5.45
CA ASP A 24 -11.61 -23.18 -6.50
C ASP A 24 -10.61 -22.64 -7.54
N LYS A 25 -10.13 -21.40 -7.36
CA LYS A 25 -9.18 -20.76 -8.29
C LYS A 25 -7.75 -20.90 -7.80
N PRO A 26 -6.78 -21.08 -8.71
CA PRO A 26 -5.37 -21.06 -8.32
C PRO A 26 -5.01 -19.67 -7.80
N TYR A 27 -4.04 -19.63 -6.90
CA TYR A 27 -3.55 -18.42 -6.27
C TYR A 27 -2.02 -18.44 -6.23
N ILE A 28 -1.42 -17.29 -5.95
CA ILE A 28 0.03 -17.12 -5.85
C ILE A 28 0.35 -16.98 -4.37
N ALA A 29 1.21 -17.85 -3.84
CA ALA A 29 1.69 -17.73 -2.47
C ALA A 29 2.55 -16.46 -2.32
N LEU A 30 2.60 -15.87 -1.13
CA LEU A 30 3.32 -14.59 -0.93
C LEU A 30 4.80 -14.72 -1.28
N GLU A 31 5.41 -15.86 -0.96
CA GLU A 31 6.80 -16.19 -1.28
C GLU A 31 7.10 -16.21 -2.78
N ASP A 32 6.10 -16.46 -3.61
CA ASP A 32 6.14 -16.55 -5.07
C ASP A 32 5.72 -15.24 -5.76
N ARG A 33 5.32 -14.21 -4.99
CA ARG A 33 5.01 -12.89 -5.55
C ARG A 33 6.23 -12.28 -6.22
N ARG A 34 6.05 -11.77 -7.43
CA ARG A 34 7.08 -11.05 -8.21
C ARG A 34 6.43 -9.89 -8.94
N GLY A 35 7.11 -8.74 -8.93
CA GLY A 35 6.64 -7.51 -9.57
C GLY A 35 5.48 -6.86 -8.81
N PHE A 36 5.42 -5.53 -8.84
CA PHE A 36 4.50 -4.73 -8.03
C PHE A 36 3.01 -5.02 -8.33
N TRP A 37 2.65 -5.29 -9.59
CA TRP A 37 1.25 -5.43 -9.99
C TRP A 37 0.71 -6.85 -9.79
N VAL A 38 -0.01 -7.06 -8.68
CA VAL A 38 -0.72 -8.32 -8.38
C VAL A 38 -1.59 -8.80 -9.55
N SER A 39 -2.39 -7.92 -10.16
CA SER A 39 -3.27 -8.25 -11.28
C SER A 39 -2.53 -8.79 -12.50
N GLU A 40 -1.31 -8.28 -12.78
CA GLU A 40 -0.52 -8.76 -13.91
C GLU A 40 -0.02 -10.18 -13.69
N GLN A 41 0.49 -10.49 -12.48
CA GLN A 41 0.94 -11.84 -12.18
C GLN A 41 -0.23 -12.83 -12.16
N TYR A 42 -1.38 -12.44 -11.60
CA TYR A 42 -2.60 -13.26 -11.65
C TYR A 42 -3.10 -13.46 -13.09
N GLY A 43 -3.06 -12.44 -13.94
CA GLY A 43 -3.43 -12.56 -15.36
C GLY A 43 -2.56 -13.55 -16.14
N ARG A 44 -1.27 -13.69 -15.78
CA ARG A 44 -0.37 -14.71 -16.36
C ARG A 44 -0.70 -16.12 -15.87
N LEU A 45 -1.25 -16.25 -14.67
CA LEU A 45 -1.68 -17.54 -14.10
C LEU A 45 -3.00 -18.03 -14.73
N GLY A 46 -3.88 -17.11 -15.13
CA GLY A 46 -5.12 -17.44 -15.83
C GLY A 46 -5.82 -16.20 -16.41
N PRO A 47 -6.44 -16.29 -17.61
CA PRO A 47 -7.02 -15.13 -18.29
C PRO A 47 -8.05 -14.36 -17.46
N GLU A 48 -8.90 -15.05 -16.70
CA GLU A 48 -9.94 -14.41 -15.88
C GLU A 48 -9.45 -13.91 -14.50
N LEU A 49 -8.23 -14.27 -14.10
CA LEU A 49 -7.76 -14.06 -12.73
C LEU A 49 -7.37 -12.61 -12.46
N SER A 50 -6.95 -11.86 -13.48
CA SER A 50 -6.65 -10.42 -13.34
C SER A 50 -7.87 -9.65 -12.86
N GLU A 51 -9.02 -9.81 -13.51
CA GLU A 51 -10.27 -9.14 -13.14
C GLU A 51 -10.81 -9.61 -11.79
N LYS A 52 -10.70 -10.92 -11.50
CA LYS A 52 -11.05 -11.47 -10.18
C LYS A 52 -10.19 -10.87 -9.08
N ALA A 53 -8.88 -10.75 -9.30
CA ALA A 53 -7.97 -10.12 -8.35
C ALA A 53 -8.36 -8.65 -8.13
N ILE A 54 -8.57 -7.89 -9.21
CA ILE A 54 -9.02 -6.49 -9.15
C ILE A 54 -10.30 -6.33 -8.32
N SER A 55 -11.27 -7.24 -8.49
CA SER A 55 -12.53 -7.20 -7.76
C SER A 55 -12.39 -7.33 -6.24
N ILE A 56 -11.25 -7.82 -5.74
CA ILE A 56 -10.97 -7.93 -4.30
C ILE A 56 -10.70 -6.55 -3.71
N TRP A 57 -9.72 -5.80 -4.23
CA TRP A 57 -9.40 -4.47 -3.68
C TRP A 57 -10.41 -3.39 -4.08
N GLU A 58 -11.23 -3.63 -5.10
CA GLU A 58 -12.37 -2.78 -5.41
C GLU A 58 -13.60 -3.01 -4.51
N SER A 59 -13.57 -4.05 -3.66
CA SER A 59 -14.69 -4.37 -2.78
C SER A 59 -14.73 -3.44 -1.57
N LYS A 60 -15.95 -3.20 -1.07
CA LYS A 60 -16.15 -2.45 0.16
C LYS A 60 -15.46 -3.17 1.33
N ASN A 61 -14.90 -2.39 2.24
CA ASN A 61 -14.13 -2.80 3.40
C ASN A 61 -12.83 -3.52 3.06
N PHE A 62 -12.29 -3.40 1.84
CA PHE A 62 -10.98 -3.98 1.55
C PHE A 62 -9.87 -3.28 2.34
N PHE A 63 -9.78 -1.95 2.24
CA PHE A 63 -8.66 -1.17 2.78
C PHE A 63 -8.77 -1.01 4.30
N ILE A 64 -9.98 -0.77 4.83
CA ILE A 64 -10.19 -0.56 6.28
C ILE A 64 -9.98 -1.84 7.11
N GLU A 65 -10.08 -3.02 6.48
CA GLU A 65 -9.87 -4.32 7.13
C GLU A 65 -8.45 -4.88 6.96
N LEU A 66 -7.54 -4.13 6.31
CA LEU A 66 -6.13 -4.56 6.24
C LEU A 66 -5.52 -4.57 7.65
N ASP A 67 -4.77 -5.61 7.95
CA ASP A 67 -4.00 -5.69 9.20
C ASP A 67 -2.78 -4.76 9.08
N PRO A 68 -2.36 -4.08 10.16
CA PRO A 68 -1.10 -3.34 10.15
C PRO A 68 0.09 -4.30 10.04
N LEU A 69 1.12 -3.88 9.31
CA LEU A 69 2.40 -4.58 9.28
C LEU A 69 3.05 -4.57 10.68
N PRO A 70 3.74 -5.65 11.10
CA PRO A 70 4.32 -5.75 12.43
C PRO A 70 5.26 -4.58 12.75
N GLY A 71 4.99 -3.87 13.85
CA GLY A 71 5.78 -2.73 14.32
C GLY A 71 5.58 -1.42 13.55
N ALA A 72 4.80 -1.41 12.46
CA ALA A 72 4.64 -0.24 11.59
C ALA A 72 3.96 0.93 12.30
N VAL A 73 2.89 0.65 13.06
CA VAL A 73 2.13 1.68 13.80
C VAL A 73 3.00 2.27 14.91
N GLU A 74 3.71 1.43 15.65
CA GLU A 74 4.59 1.85 16.74
C GLU A 74 5.76 2.68 16.22
N ALA A 75 6.40 2.25 15.12
CA ALA A 75 7.52 2.95 14.53
C ALA A 75 7.14 4.35 14.01
N VAL A 76 6.00 4.48 13.33
CA VAL A 76 5.52 5.79 12.85
C VAL A 76 5.15 6.71 14.01
N LYS A 77 4.51 6.19 15.07
CA LYS A 77 4.23 6.99 16.28
C LYS A 77 5.51 7.47 16.96
N GLN A 78 6.55 6.63 17.03
CA GLN A 78 7.85 7.05 17.57
C GLN A 78 8.50 8.10 16.68
N MET A 79 8.51 7.90 15.36
CA MET A 79 9.06 8.84 14.38
C MET A 79 8.40 10.22 14.46
N ALA A 80 7.07 10.27 14.57
CA ALA A 80 6.30 11.51 14.69
C ALA A 80 6.51 12.26 16.02
N ASN A 81 7.15 11.64 17.01
CA ASN A 81 7.49 12.27 18.30
C ASN A 81 8.97 12.69 18.39
N LEU A 82 9.77 12.46 17.35
CA LEU A 82 11.15 12.92 17.31
C LEU A 82 11.21 14.44 17.13
N ALA A 83 12.23 15.06 17.74
CA ALA A 83 12.49 16.47 17.50
C ALA A 83 12.82 16.72 16.03
N ASP A 84 12.35 17.86 15.51
CA ASP A 84 12.65 18.34 14.15
C ASP A 84 12.32 17.30 13.04
N THR A 85 11.26 16.49 13.25
CA THR A 85 10.85 15.42 12.34
C THR A 85 9.36 15.51 12.01
N ASP A 86 9.04 15.79 10.75
CA ASP A 86 7.66 15.77 10.25
C ASP A 86 7.38 14.45 9.52
N VAL A 87 6.24 13.83 9.83
CA VAL A 87 5.86 12.54 9.24
C VAL A 87 4.52 12.67 8.53
N PHE A 88 4.54 12.41 7.22
CA PHE A 88 3.33 12.30 6.39
C PHE A 88 3.14 10.87 5.87
N ILE A 89 1.89 10.41 5.88
CA ILE A 89 1.47 9.22 5.13
C ILE A 89 1.18 9.66 3.70
N CYS A 90 2.04 9.26 2.76
CA CYS A 90 1.89 9.59 1.35
C CYS A 90 1.49 8.34 0.58
N THR A 91 0.21 8.23 0.20
CA THR A 91 -0.38 7.00 -0.35
C THR A 91 -1.16 7.25 -1.63
N SER A 92 -1.25 6.24 -2.49
CA SER A 92 -1.95 6.32 -3.77
C SER A 92 -3.32 5.66 -3.73
N PRO A 93 -4.39 6.34 -4.19
CA PRO A 93 -5.69 5.69 -4.35
C PRO A 93 -5.68 4.75 -5.57
N ILE A 94 -6.49 3.70 -5.52
CA ILE A 94 -6.83 2.94 -6.74
C ILE A 94 -7.75 3.77 -7.65
N LYS A 95 -7.80 3.44 -8.94
CA LYS A 95 -8.63 4.17 -9.93
C LYS A 95 -10.12 4.14 -9.57
N LYS A 96 -10.64 3.01 -9.11
CA LYS A 96 -12.03 2.89 -8.66
C LYS A 96 -12.17 3.40 -7.22
N TYR A 97 -12.21 4.72 -7.12
CA TYR A 97 -12.10 5.46 -5.86
C TYR A 97 -13.30 5.30 -4.90
N ARG A 98 -14.37 4.57 -5.25
CA ARG A 98 -15.63 4.60 -4.49
C ARG A 98 -15.47 4.32 -2.98
N TYR A 99 -14.53 3.45 -2.62
CA TYR A 99 -14.29 3.05 -1.23
C TYR A 99 -12.88 3.41 -0.73
N CYS A 100 -11.88 3.35 -1.61
CA CYS A 100 -10.46 3.43 -1.24
C CYS A 100 -10.05 4.70 -0.47
N PRO A 101 -10.31 5.94 -0.94
CA PRO A 101 -9.91 7.14 -0.21
C PRO A 101 -10.51 7.18 1.19
N TYR A 102 -11.83 7.05 1.32
CA TYR A 102 -12.51 7.07 2.62
C TYR A 102 -11.95 6.01 3.57
N GLU A 103 -11.81 4.77 3.10
CA GLU A 103 -11.32 3.67 3.94
C GLU A 103 -9.87 3.86 4.36
N LYS A 104 -9.03 4.52 3.56
CA LYS A 104 -7.66 4.87 3.95
C LYS A 104 -7.64 5.90 5.08
N TYR A 105 -8.44 6.96 5.01
CA TYR A 105 -8.59 7.91 6.11
C TYR A 105 -9.11 7.22 7.38
N ALA A 106 -10.16 6.42 7.25
CA ALA A 106 -10.74 5.68 8.39
C ALA A 106 -9.75 4.67 9.00
N TRP A 107 -8.92 4.02 8.19
CA TRP A 107 -7.86 3.13 8.68
C TRP A 107 -6.79 3.90 9.45
N VAL A 108 -6.36 5.07 8.95
CA VAL A 108 -5.40 5.93 9.68
C VAL A 108 -5.99 6.39 11.01
N GLU A 109 -7.24 6.88 11.04
CA GLU A 109 -7.90 7.27 12.29
C GLU A 109 -7.95 6.11 13.29
N LYS A 110 -8.33 4.91 12.84
CA LYS A 110 -8.42 3.71 13.68
C LYS A 110 -7.09 3.33 14.34
N HIS A 111 -5.97 3.46 13.62
CA HIS A 111 -4.66 2.96 14.07
C HIS A 111 -3.76 4.05 14.69
N PHE A 112 -3.87 5.29 14.22
CA PHE A 112 -3.05 6.43 14.65
C PHE A 112 -3.82 7.48 15.47
N GLY A 113 -5.15 7.50 15.39
CA GLY A 113 -5.99 8.52 16.01
C GLY A 113 -6.33 9.67 15.06
N PRO A 114 -7.31 10.52 15.44
CA PRO A 114 -7.84 11.56 14.56
C PRO A 114 -6.81 12.65 14.21
N GLU A 115 -5.85 12.94 15.09
CA GLU A 115 -4.83 13.96 14.83
C GLU A 115 -3.91 13.60 13.65
N PHE A 116 -3.72 12.30 13.38
CA PHE A 116 -2.88 11.86 12.29
C PHE A 116 -3.56 11.97 10.91
N LEU A 117 -4.85 12.31 10.86
CA LEU A 117 -5.57 12.55 9.61
C LEU A 117 -5.03 13.76 8.84
N GLU A 118 -4.52 14.77 9.56
CA GLU A 118 -3.88 15.95 8.98
C GLU A 118 -2.59 15.61 8.23
N GLN A 119 -2.01 14.44 8.51
CA GLN A 119 -0.74 13.98 7.94
C GLN A 119 -0.91 13.09 6.71
N ILE A 120 -2.12 13.02 6.14
CA ILE A 120 -2.39 12.20 4.94
C ILE A 120 -2.24 13.04 3.68
N VAL A 121 -1.35 12.58 2.79
CA VAL A 121 -1.23 13.04 1.41
C VAL A 121 -1.72 11.94 0.48
N LEU A 122 -2.89 12.14 -0.13
CA LEU A 122 -3.47 11.19 -1.09
C LEU A 122 -3.15 11.63 -2.53
N THR A 123 -2.22 10.94 -3.19
CA THR A 123 -1.77 11.30 -4.55
C THR A 123 -1.42 10.07 -5.40
N ARG A 124 -1.71 10.14 -6.70
CA ARG A 124 -1.25 9.16 -7.70
C ARG A 124 0.18 9.42 -8.17
N ASP A 125 0.68 10.62 -7.93
CA ASP A 125 2.01 11.06 -8.30
C ASP A 125 2.72 11.55 -7.03
N LYS A 126 3.66 10.74 -6.54
CA LYS A 126 4.44 11.06 -5.32
C LYS A 126 5.65 11.93 -5.63
N THR A 127 6.04 12.09 -6.89
CA THR A 127 7.25 12.86 -7.23
C THR A 127 7.05 14.37 -7.05
N VAL A 128 5.80 14.84 -7.08
CA VAL A 128 5.44 16.24 -6.78
C VAL A 128 5.35 16.55 -5.28
N VAL A 129 5.42 15.54 -4.41
CA VAL A 129 5.45 15.72 -2.96
C VAL A 129 6.89 15.87 -2.51
N SER A 130 7.21 17.00 -1.89
CA SER A 130 8.56 17.26 -1.39
C SER A 130 8.75 16.72 0.02
N ALA A 131 9.85 16.01 0.24
CA ALA A 131 10.28 15.47 1.54
C ALA A 131 11.78 15.11 1.46
N ASP A 132 12.41 14.80 2.58
CA ASP A 132 13.79 14.27 2.60
C ASP A 132 13.83 12.78 2.28
N LEU A 133 12.83 12.01 2.73
CA LEU A 133 12.75 10.56 2.57
C LEU A 133 11.37 10.11 2.10
N LEU A 134 11.36 9.10 1.21
CA LEU A 134 10.16 8.32 0.88
C LEU A 134 10.43 6.84 1.18
N ILE A 135 9.82 6.33 2.24
CA ILE A 135 9.82 4.90 2.57
C ILE A 135 8.61 4.24 1.88
N ASP A 136 8.85 3.38 0.90
CA ASP A 136 7.84 2.85 -0.02
C ASP A 136 8.29 1.49 -0.59
N ASP A 137 7.36 0.55 -0.77
CA ASP A 137 7.66 -0.81 -1.24
C ASP A 137 7.73 -0.92 -2.77
N ARG A 138 7.28 0.09 -3.51
CA ARG A 138 7.35 0.12 -4.96
C ARG A 138 8.80 0.40 -5.42
N PRO A 139 9.43 -0.49 -6.21
CA PRO A 139 10.82 -0.29 -6.64
C PRO A 139 11.03 0.95 -7.51
N ASP A 140 10.13 1.19 -8.47
CA ASP A 140 10.26 2.28 -9.43
C ASP A 140 9.12 3.30 -9.25
N ILE A 141 9.43 4.40 -8.56
CA ILE A 141 8.50 5.52 -8.32
C ILE A 141 8.82 6.66 -9.28
N THR A 142 7.95 6.87 -10.26
CA THR A 142 8.12 7.87 -11.33
C THR A 142 6.85 8.73 -11.43
N GLY A 143 7.01 9.96 -11.92
CA GLY A 143 5.90 10.91 -12.03
C GLY A 143 6.27 12.12 -12.88
N ALA A 144 5.59 13.24 -12.66
CA ALA A 144 5.78 14.49 -13.39
C ALA A 144 7.13 15.16 -13.08
N GLU A 145 7.57 15.11 -11.82
CA GLU A 145 8.91 15.56 -11.43
C GLU A 145 9.95 14.48 -11.75
N LEU A 146 11.01 14.87 -12.47
CA LEU A 146 12.08 14.00 -12.93
C LEU A 146 13.14 13.75 -11.85
N ASN A 147 13.33 14.72 -10.95
CA ASN A 147 14.27 14.63 -9.83
C ASN A 147 13.52 14.92 -8.52
N PRO A 148 12.77 13.94 -7.98
CA PRO A 148 12.09 14.10 -6.70
C PRO A 148 13.08 14.51 -5.60
N SER A 149 12.65 15.36 -4.67
CA SER A 149 13.54 15.85 -3.61
C SER A 149 13.90 14.80 -2.55
N TRP A 150 13.08 13.76 -2.41
CA TRP A 150 13.29 12.68 -1.44
C TRP A 150 14.28 11.64 -1.95
N GLU A 151 15.04 11.06 -1.02
CA GLU A 151 15.70 9.77 -1.23
C GLU A 151 14.67 8.64 -1.02
N HIS A 152 14.62 7.71 -1.98
CA HIS A 152 13.76 6.53 -1.89
C HIS A 152 14.43 5.44 -1.05
N VAL A 153 13.79 5.07 0.04
CA VAL A 153 14.16 3.91 0.86
C VAL A 153 13.19 2.78 0.54
N LEU A 154 13.66 1.80 -0.23
CA LEU A 154 12.85 0.64 -0.63
C LEU A 154 12.50 -0.22 0.59
N PHE A 155 11.22 -0.22 0.97
CA PHE A 155 10.73 -1.08 2.04
C PHE A 155 10.56 -2.51 1.52
N THR A 156 11.13 -3.49 2.24
CA THR A 156 11.08 -4.89 1.80
C THR A 156 9.66 -5.43 1.90
N ALA A 157 9.14 -5.93 0.78
CA ALA A 157 7.86 -6.61 0.63
C ALA A 157 8.03 -7.91 -0.15
N CYS A 158 7.02 -8.78 -0.11
CA CYS A 158 7.11 -10.11 -0.70
C CYS A 158 7.42 -10.10 -2.21
N HIS A 159 6.94 -9.07 -2.92
CA HIS A 159 7.12 -8.92 -4.36
C HIS A 159 8.46 -8.31 -4.79
N ASN A 160 9.22 -7.69 -3.87
CA ASN A 160 10.49 -6.99 -4.15
C ASN A 160 11.72 -7.59 -3.44
N LYS A 161 11.55 -8.52 -2.49
CA LYS A 161 12.63 -9.15 -1.68
C LYS A 161 13.80 -9.81 -2.43
N HIS A 162 13.72 -9.91 -3.75
CA HIS A 162 14.68 -10.59 -4.63
C HIS A 162 15.51 -9.61 -5.47
N LEU A 163 15.21 -8.31 -5.35
CA LEU A 163 15.92 -7.23 -6.01
C LEU A 163 17.23 -6.91 -5.30
#